data_AF-A0A8S2Z953-F1
#
_entry.id   AF-A0A8S2Z953-F1
#
_cell.length_a   1.000
_cell.length_b   1.000
_cell.length_c   1.000
_cell.angle_alpha   90.00
_cell.angle_beta   90.00
_cell.angle_gamma   90.00
#
_symmetry.space_group_name_H-M   'P 1'
#
loop_
_entity.id
_entity.type
_entity.pdbx_description
1 polymer ?
#
loop_
_entity_poly.entity_id
_entity_poly.type
_entity_poly.pdbx_seq_one_letter_code
_entity_poly.pdbx_strand_id
1 'polypeptide(L)'
;IGICREPCPRECRICDKNIVQEILFGTEDEPDARFVLLPDCKHIIEVTGLDKFVNDSYNNSQEDTPIRFPECPRCKQNIRRCMRYMPILNRVHNLIAQVKKKIVGNQTEKEINGRRILLMTDFRRTEANWKEISLRENKEFFNRLDDPYYFLNDGILIRMKNILTFLNEIDKLLIDGRKALPKILRLPLHHIIKYLFAQPQNRNFAEQQIKDIEAELIRFRRVVYYEALLKFINENSKCALKPDEQNSLDSLKHLTKKTGRFTDIDKENFDSLIKTLENLYNLPGLGITENERVAIVAALNLKKGHWYVCPKGHPYVITECGGANQESLCPECREKIGGQKHQLLSTNRHFDLMDNSQYAAWSDQANLNFIPQNI
;
A
#
# COMPACT_ATOMS: atom_id res chain seq x y z
N ILE A 1 25.22 33.48 20.14
CA ILE A 1 25.43 32.11 20.65
C ILE A 1 25.75 31.10 19.55
N GLY A 2 25.10 31.16 18.39
CA GLY A 2 25.35 30.24 17.29
C GLY A 2 26.68 30.48 16.56
N ILE A 3 27.01 29.56 15.67
CA ILE A 3 28.13 29.66 14.73
C ILE A 3 27.61 30.02 13.33
N CYS A 4 28.32 30.90 12.63
CA CYS A 4 27.98 31.27 11.26
C CYS A 4 28.07 30.06 10.32
N ARG A 5 27.12 29.93 9.38
CA ARG A 5 26.97 28.82 8.42
C ARG A 5 26.46 27.50 9.02
N GLU A 6 26.05 27.50 10.28
CA GLU A 6 25.33 26.39 10.92
C GLU A 6 23.88 26.81 11.22
N PRO A 7 22.94 25.86 11.41
CA PRO A 7 21.57 26.18 11.77
C PRO A 7 21.54 27.01 13.06
N CYS A 8 20.88 28.17 13.00
CA CYS A 8 20.78 29.05 14.16
C CYS A 8 20.00 28.36 15.29
N PRO A 9 20.56 28.31 16.52
CA PRO A 9 19.81 27.92 17.71
C PRO A 9 18.57 28.81 17.90
N ARG A 10 17.45 28.27 18.40
CA ARG A 10 16.20 29.05 18.58
C ARG A 10 16.15 29.77 19.93
N GLU A 11 16.95 29.29 20.87
CA GLU A 11 17.03 29.67 22.27
C GLU A 11 17.99 30.86 22.43
N CYS A 12 17.68 31.80 23.32
CA CYS A 12 18.50 32.99 23.55
C CYS A 12 19.27 32.87 24.87
N ARG A 13 20.55 33.28 24.90
CA ARG A 13 21.37 33.30 26.13
C ARG A 13 20.79 34.17 27.25
N ILE A 14 19.97 35.16 26.89
CA ILE A 14 19.36 36.11 27.83
C ILE A 14 17.98 35.61 28.27
N CYS A 15 17.14 35.16 27.33
CA CYS A 15 15.77 34.75 27.62
C CYS A 15 15.67 33.31 28.14
N ASP A 16 16.51 32.40 27.63
CA ASP A 16 16.43 30.95 27.85
C ASP A 16 17.65 30.44 28.63
N LYS A 17 18.10 31.22 29.62
CA LYS A 17 19.34 30.98 30.36
C LYS A 17 19.40 29.58 30.98
N ASN A 18 18.28 29.08 31.47
CA ASN A 18 18.16 27.75 32.09
C ASN A 18 18.39 26.59 31.10
N ILE A 19 18.06 26.79 29.82
CA ILE A 19 18.21 25.75 28.77
C ILE A 19 19.63 25.78 28.21
N VAL A 20 20.19 26.98 28.04
CA VAL A 20 21.52 27.19 27.44
C VAL A 20 22.65 26.89 28.44
N GLN A 21 22.45 27.13 29.74
CA GLN A 21 23.44 26.87 30.79
C GLN A 21 23.26 25.49 31.45
N GLU A 22 22.41 24.62 30.91
CA GLU A 22 22.27 23.25 31.40
C GLU A 22 23.60 22.51 31.16
N ILE A 23 24.29 22.19 32.26
CA ILE A 23 25.63 21.62 32.27
C ILE A 23 25.60 20.24 31.63
N LEU A 24 26.39 20.06 30.56
CA LEU A 24 26.54 18.79 29.85
C LEU A 24 28.02 18.40 29.75
N PHE A 25 28.90 19.36 29.49
CA PHE A 25 30.35 19.20 29.39
C PHE A 25 31.14 20.09 30.36
N GLY A 26 30.47 21.00 31.08
CA GLY A 26 31.08 21.87 32.10
C GLY A 26 31.66 23.18 31.55
N THR A 27 31.39 23.49 30.27
CA THR A 27 31.84 24.71 29.57
C THR A 27 30.68 25.59 29.11
N GLU A 28 29.43 25.19 29.42
CA GLU A 28 28.21 25.84 28.93
C GLU A 28 27.92 27.21 29.56
N ASP A 29 28.43 27.46 30.77
CA ASP A 29 28.22 28.69 31.53
C ASP A 29 29.20 29.82 31.15
N GLU A 30 30.26 29.52 30.40
CA GLU A 30 31.25 30.49 29.95
C GLU A 30 30.62 31.57 29.03
N PRO A 31 31.00 32.86 29.21
CA PRO A 31 30.38 33.98 28.52
C PRO A 31 30.58 33.95 26.99
N ASP A 32 31.64 33.30 26.51
CA ASP A 32 31.98 33.14 25.10
C ASP A 32 31.58 31.78 24.50
N ALA A 33 31.02 30.85 25.30
CA ALA A 33 30.60 29.54 24.81
C ALA A 33 29.68 29.64 23.57
N ARG A 34 29.99 28.83 22.57
CA ARG A 34 29.27 28.78 21.29
C ARG A 34 28.49 27.47 21.21
N PHE A 35 27.33 27.53 20.57
CA PHE A 35 26.43 26.39 20.51
C PHE A 35 26.04 26.06 19.08
N VAL A 36 25.83 24.77 18.83
CA VAL A 36 25.38 24.23 17.55
C VAL A 36 24.08 23.47 17.72
N LEU A 37 23.19 23.63 16.74
CA LEU A 37 21.92 22.93 16.68
C LEU A 37 22.07 21.67 15.81
N LEU A 38 21.94 20.49 16.42
CA LEU A 38 21.99 19.22 15.69
C LEU A 38 20.70 19.04 14.85
N PRO A 39 20.76 18.94 13.51
CA PRO A 39 19.57 18.81 12.66
C PRO A 39 18.72 17.56 12.94
N ASP A 40 19.36 16.45 13.31
CA ASP A 40 18.68 15.16 13.47
C ASP A 40 17.82 15.09 14.73
N CYS A 41 18.27 15.68 15.85
CA CYS A 41 17.59 15.63 17.15
C CYS A 41 17.17 17.00 17.71
N LYS A 42 17.53 18.09 17.01
CA LYS A 42 17.26 19.49 17.40
C LYS A 42 17.80 19.90 18.77
N HIS A 43 18.77 19.17 19.31
CA HIS A 43 19.44 19.56 20.56
C HIS A 43 20.50 20.62 20.28
N ILE A 44 20.60 21.56 21.21
CA ILE A 44 21.63 22.57 21.24
C ILE A 44 22.74 22.09 22.16
N ILE A 45 23.96 22.09 21.64
CA ILE A 45 25.13 21.56 22.36
C ILE A 45 26.29 22.52 22.18
N GLU A 46 27.07 22.68 23.25
CA GLU A 46 28.29 23.50 23.25
C GLU A 46 29.34 22.87 22.32
N VAL A 47 29.97 23.72 21.53
CA VAL A 47 30.83 23.33 20.42
C VAL A 47 32.09 22.64 20.87
N THR A 48 32.80 23.19 21.86
CA THR A 48 34.09 22.67 22.29
C THR A 48 33.95 21.30 22.98
N GLY A 49 32.89 21.12 23.78
CA GLY A 49 32.53 19.85 24.40
C GLY A 49 32.14 18.81 23.36
N LEU A 50 31.32 19.18 22.37
CA LEU A 50 30.93 18.27 21.30
C LEU A 50 32.13 17.89 20.39
N ASP A 51 33.01 18.84 20.07
CA ASP A 51 34.21 18.57 19.28
C ASP A 51 35.13 17.58 19.98
N LYS A 52 35.38 17.75 21.29
CA LYS A 52 36.16 16.78 22.08
C LYS A 52 35.49 15.41 22.07
N PHE A 53 34.20 15.36 22.38
CA PHE A 53 33.44 14.11 22.42
C PHE A 53 33.49 13.32 21.10
N VAL A 54 33.33 14.02 19.97
CA VAL A 54 33.41 13.39 18.64
C VAL A 54 34.86 13.03 18.31
N ASN A 55 35.82 13.93 18.50
CA ASN A 55 37.20 13.68 18.13
C ASN A 55 37.84 12.53 18.93
N ASP A 56 37.54 12.41 20.22
CA ASP A 56 38.03 11.31 21.07
C ASP A 56 37.60 9.93 20.54
N SER A 57 36.47 9.87 19.83
CA SER A 57 35.93 8.64 19.27
C SER A 57 36.41 8.32 17.84
N TYR A 58 36.95 9.30 17.10
CA TYR A 58 37.18 9.19 15.65
C TYR A 58 38.57 9.67 15.16
N ASN A 59 39.48 10.10 16.05
CA ASN A 59 40.83 10.56 15.69
C ASN A 59 41.90 9.46 15.58
N ASN A 60 41.55 8.20 15.81
CA ASN A 60 42.48 7.08 15.60
C ASN A 60 42.65 6.79 14.10
N SER A 61 43.80 6.23 13.72
CA SER A 61 44.18 5.81 12.36
C SER A 61 43.03 5.12 11.60
N GLN A 62 43.04 5.17 10.26
CA GLN A 62 41.97 4.63 9.38
C GLN A 62 41.51 3.20 9.72
N GLU A 63 42.36 2.38 10.36
CA GLU A 63 42.07 1.00 10.74
C GLU A 63 41.20 0.86 12.01
N ASP A 64 41.19 1.86 12.89
CA ASP A 64 40.47 1.85 14.18
C ASP A 64 39.23 2.76 14.19
N THR A 65 38.84 3.33 13.05
CA THR A 65 37.64 4.16 12.98
C THR A 65 36.39 3.28 13.21
N PRO A 66 35.61 3.51 14.28
CA PRO A 66 34.46 2.67 14.57
C PRO A 66 33.39 2.84 13.49
N ILE A 67 32.80 1.73 13.03
CA ILE A 67 31.75 1.70 12.00
C ILE A 67 30.40 2.09 12.64
N ARG A 68 30.33 3.27 13.23
CA ARG A 68 29.13 3.86 13.81
C ARG A 68 29.14 5.36 13.56
N PHE A 69 27.97 5.98 13.57
CA PHE A 69 27.88 7.44 13.49
C PHE A 69 28.15 8.05 14.88
N PRO A 70 28.65 9.29 14.95
CA PRO A 70 28.69 10.03 16.21
C PRO A 70 27.28 10.12 16.81
N GLU A 71 27.14 9.99 18.12
CA GLU A 71 25.85 10.06 18.81
C GLU A 71 25.65 11.42 19.48
N CYS A 72 24.40 11.88 19.58
CA CYS A 72 24.06 13.03 20.39
C CYS A 72 24.33 12.72 21.87
N PRO A 73 25.11 13.52 22.60
CA PRO A 73 25.37 13.32 24.03
C PRO A 73 24.11 13.32 24.90
N ARG A 74 23.09 14.11 24.53
CA ARG A 74 21.82 14.23 25.27
C ARG A 74 20.87 13.06 25.04
N CYS A 75 20.58 12.72 23.78
CA CYS A 75 19.54 11.72 23.46
C CYS A 75 20.06 10.45 22.79
N LYS A 76 21.38 10.32 22.61
CA LYS A 76 22.06 9.20 21.93
C LYS A 76 21.62 8.99 20.47
N GLN A 77 20.86 9.91 19.89
CA GLN A 77 20.48 9.84 18.49
C GLN A 77 21.70 10.04 17.59
N ASN A 78 21.88 9.16 16.61
CA ASN A 78 22.98 9.25 15.64
C ASN A 78 22.94 10.58 14.87
N ILE A 79 24.06 11.27 14.87
CA ILE A 79 24.34 12.47 14.08
C ILE A 79 24.69 12.00 12.66
N ARG A 80 23.75 12.16 11.73
CA ARG A 80 23.91 11.81 10.31
C ARG A 80 24.09 13.05 9.45
N ARG A 81 23.62 14.20 9.93
CA ARG A 81 23.60 15.45 9.18
C ARG A 81 24.21 16.55 10.04
N CYS A 82 25.50 16.80 9.85
CA CYS A 82 26.18 17.92 10.50
C CYS A 82 27.34 18.38 9.63
N MET A 83 27.32 19.65 9.21
CA MET A 83 28.34 20.21 8.31
C MET A 83 29.74 20.20 8.93
N ARG A 84 29.83 20.43 10.24
CA ARG A 84 31.07 20.45 11.01
C ARG A 84 31.78 19.09 11.01
N TYR A 85 31.03 18.00 11.18
CA TYR A 85 31.57 16.64 11.19
C TYR A 85 31.51 15.95 9.83
N MET A 86 31.22 16.68 8.75
CA MET A 86 31.11 16.11 7.40
C MET A 86 32.29 15.21 6.98
N PRO A 87 33.57 15.54 7.29
CA PRO A 87 34.68 14.64 6.99
C PRO A 87 34.61 13.29 7.70
N ILE A 88 34.21 13.28 8.98
CA ILE A 88 34.06 12.06 9.79
C ILE A 88 32.85 11.27 9.29
N LEU A 89 31.73 11.94 9.05
CA LEU A 89 30.52 11.32 8.51
C LEU A 89 30.80 10.65 7.16
N ASN A 90 31.53 11.33 6.26
CA ASN A 90 31.92 10.76 4.97
C ASN A 90 32.84 9.53 5.09
N ARG A 91 33.79 9.51 6.05
CA ARG A 91 34.61 8.32 6.31
C ARG A 91 33.75 7.15 6.80
N VAL A 92 32.87 7.38 7.77
CA VAL A 92 31.94 6.37 8.28
C VAL A 92 31.03 5.86 7.15
N HIS A 93 30.50 6.75 6.31
CA HIS A 93 29.73 6.38 5.12
C HIS A 93 30.53 5.49 4.15
N ASN A 94 31.80 5.80 3.89
CA ASN A 94 32.65 5.01 3.02
C ASN A 94 32.97 3.62 3.62
N LEU A 95 33.26 3.54 4.92
CA LEU A 95 33.47 2.26 5.61
C LEU A 95 32.20 1.40 5.56
N ILE A 96 31.04 2.02 5.83
CA ILE A 96 29.74 1.36 5.69
C ILE A 96 29.54 0.88 4.24
N ALA A 97 29.86 1.70 3.23
CA ALA A 97 29.76 1.31 1.82
C ALA A 97 30.70 0.16 1.44
N GLN A 98 31.91 0.12 1.99
CA GLN A 98 32.85 -0.98 1.79
C GLN A 98 32.33 -2.28 2.42
N VAL A 99 31.75 -2.20 3.62
CA VAL A 99 31.09 -3.35 4.26
C VAL A 99 29.86 -3.79 3.46
N LYS A 100 29.05 -2.85 2.96
CA LYS A 100 27.91 -3.13 2.05
C LYS A 100 28.38 -3.93 0.84
N LYS A 101 29.47 -3.52 0.18
CA LYS A 101 30.05 -4.22 -0.97
C LYS A 101 30.53 -5.64 -0.63
N LYS A 102 31.15 -5.83 0.54
CA LYS A 102 31.63 -7.14 1.00
C LYS A 102 30.50 -8.12 1.34
N ILE A 103 29.37 -7.62 1.87
CA ILE A 103 28.23 -8.47 2.26
C ILE A 103 27.31 -8.78 1.08
N VAL A 104 27.11 -7.82 0.17
CA VAL A 104 26.00 -7.87 -0.80
C VAL A 104 26.48 -8.10 -2.26
N GLY A 105 27.72 -7.76 -2.61
CA GLY A 105 28.24 -7.82 -3.99
C GLY A 105 27.86 -6.59 -4.85
N ASN A 106 28.62 -6.30 -5.92
CA ASN A 106 28.49 -5.05 -6.70
C ASN A 106 27.27 -4.97 -7.65
N GLN A 107 26.69 -6.10 -8.08
CA GLN A 107 25.55 -6.11 -9.01
C GLN A 107 24.20 -5.87 -8.31
N THR A 108 24.05 -6.34 -7.08
CA THR A 108 22.85 -6.29 -6.27
C THR A 108 22.57 -4.91 -5.65
N GLU A 109 23.58 -4.05 -5.43
CA GLU A 109 23.36 -2.72 -4.84
C GLU A 109 22.55 -1.78 -5.77
N LYS A 110 22.86 -1.80 -7.08
CA LYS A 110 22.07 -1.04 -8.08
C LYS A 110 20.64 -1.57 -8.18
N GLU A 111 20.46 -2.89 -8.14
CA GLU A 111 19.13 -3.52 -8.20
C GLU A 111 18.29 -3.22 -6.95
N ILE A 112 18.89 -3.30 -5.76
CA ILE A 112 18.24 -2.95 -4.49
C ILE A 112 17.85 -1.48 -4.50
N ASN A 113 18.71 -0.58 -4.99
CA ASN A 113 18.39 0.83 -5.08
C ASN A 113 17.28 1.11 -6.11
N GLY A 114 17.27 0.38 -7.24
CA GLY A 114 16.17 0.44 -8.21
C GLY A 114 14.83 -0.01 -7.60
N ARG A 115 14.82 -1.15 -6.89
CA ARG A 115 13.64 -1.66 -6.18
C ARG A 115 13.18 -0.70 -5.08
N ARG A 116 14.10 -0.06 -4.37
CA ARG A 116 13.82 0.98 -3.37
C ARG A 116 13.08 2.16 -3.99
N ILE A 117 13.59 2.69 -5.11
CA ILE A 117 12.96 3.83 -5.79
C ILE A 117 11.56 3.45 -6.28
N LEU A 118 11.41 2.27 -6.89
CA LEU A 118 10.11 1.77 -7.35
C LEU A 118 9.10 1.66 -6.19
N LEU A 119 9.52 1.03 -5.08
CA LEU A 119 8.66 0.88 -3.91
C LEU A 119 8.30 2.23 -3.27
N MET A 120 9.22 3.19 -3.27
CA MET A 120 8.97 4.55 -2.81
C MET A 120 7.93 5.26 -3.67
N THR A 121 8.01 5.12 -5.00
CA THR A 121 7.01 5.70 -5.92
C THR A 121 5.64 5.04 -5.75
N ASP A 122 5.61 3.71 -5.61
CA ASP A 122 4.38 2.97 -5.36
C ASP A 122 3.74 3.37 -4.04
N PHE A 123 4.53 3.47 -2.96
CA PHE A 123 4.03 3.91 -1.66
C PHE A 123 3.38 5.29 -1.72
N ARG A 124 4.05 6.28 -2.32
CA ARG A 124 3.51 7.65 -2.42
C ARG A 124 2.21 7.70 -3.24
N ARG A 125 2.16 6.96 -4.35
CA ARG A 125 0.96 6.85 -5.18
C ARG A 125 -0.20 6.21 -4.41
N THR A 126 0.07 5.12 -3.72
CA THR A 126 -0.94 4.39 -2.94
C THR A 126 -1.41 5.20 -1.73
N GLU A 127 -0.49 5.86 -1.01
CA GLU A 127 -0.82 6.74 0.13
C GLU A 127 -1.72 7.90 -0.30
N ALA A 128 -1.48 8.51 -1.46
CA ALA A 128 -2.32 9.57 -2.01
C ALA A 128 -3.73 9.09 -2.39
N ASN A 129 -3.89 7.81 -2.71
CA ASN A 129 -5.16 7.22 -3.13
C ASN A 129 -5.99 6.66 -1.97
N TRP A 130 -5.38 6.41 -0.81
CA TRP A 130 -6.09 5.87 0.36
C TRP A 130 -7.15 6.82 0.87
N LYS A 131 -8.32 6.26 1.17
CA LYS A 131 -9.48 7.03 1.66
C LYS A 131 -9.86 6.70 3.09
N GLU A 132 -9.53 5.51 3.57
CA GLU A 132 -9.90 5.01 4.89
C GLU A 132 -8.69 4.81 5.80
N ILE A 133 -7.55 4.39 5.25
CA ILE A 133 -6.34 4.15 6.03
C ILE A 133 -5.54 5.43 6.26
N SER A 134 -5.04 5.59 7.49
CA SER A 134 -4.12 6.66 7.86
C SER A 134 -2.91 6.08 8.61
N LEU A 135 -1.69 6.31 8.11
CA LEU A 135 -0.46 5.76 8.69
C LEU A 135 0.22 6.67 9.73
N ARG A 136 -0.51 7.52 10.45
CA ARG A 136 0.08 8.52 11.37
C ARG A 136 1.18 7.96 12.28
N GLU A 137 0.95 6.79 12.87
CA GLU A 137 1.87 6.15 13.83
C GLU A 137 2.99 5.34 13.14
N ASN A 138 2.76 4.86 11.91
CA ASN A 138 3.67 3.95 11.21
C ASN A 138 4.37 4.59 10.00
N LYS A 139 4.17 5.88 9.76
CA LYS A 139 4.71 6.58 8.59
C LYS A 139 6.24 6.58 8.55
N GLU A 140 6.88 6.63 9.71
CA GLU A 140 8.34 6.54 9.81
C GLU A 140 8.90 5.27 9.18
N PHE A 141 8.14 4.17 9.19
CA PHE A 141 8.56 2.92 8.58
C PHE A 141 8.82 3.10 7.08
N PHE A 142 7.90 3.75 6.36
CA PHE A 142 8.06 4.02 4.93
C PHE A 142 8.95 5.23 4.63
N ASN A 143 9.01 6.24 5.50
CA ASN A 143 9.93 7.38 5.33
C ASN A 143 11.41 6.96 5.29
N ARG A 144 11.76 5.77 5.81
CA ARG A 144 13.11 5.21 5.67
C ARG A 144 13.50 4.94 4.21
N LEU A 145 12.52 4.81 3.30
CA LEU A 145 12.74 4.75 1.84
C LEU A 145 13.27 6.07 1.27
N ASP A 146 13.09 7.18 1.97
CA ASP A 146 13.63 8.49 1.57
C ASP A 146 15.04 8.75 2.12
N ASP A 147 15.50 8.01 3.15
CA ASP A 147 16.83 8.20 3.74
C ASP A 147 17.91 7.42 2.96
N PRO A 148 18.68 8.05 2.05
CA PRO A 148 19.67 7.35 1.22
C PRO A 148 20.76 6.65 2.05
N TYR A 149 20.89 7.00 3.32
CA TYR A 149 21.86 6.42 4.25
C TYR A 149 21.31 5.23 5.02
N TYR A 150 19.99 5.01 5.04
CA TYR A 150 19.37 3.85 5.66
C TYR A 150 19.66 2.59 4.84
N PHE A 151 20.27 1.59 5.47
CA PHE A 151 20.56 0.31 4.84
C PHE A 151 19.29 -0.52 4.68
N LEU A 152 18.90 -0.74 3.43
CA LEU A 152 17.81 -1.65 3.06
C LEU A 152 18.43 -2.88 2.41
N ASN A 153 18.16 -4.05 2.96
CA ASN A 153 18.40 -5.31 2.27
C ASN A 153 17.14 -5.73 1.52
N ASP A 154 17.26 -6.74 0.66
CA ASP A 154 16.15 -7.21 -0.17
C ASP A 154 14.97 -7.72 0.67
N GLY A 155 15.23 -8.35 1.82
CA GLY A 155 14.19 -8.81 2.75
C GLY A 155 13.32 -7.66 3.27
N ILE A 156 13.94 -6.56 3.72
CA ILE A 156 13.20 -5.39 4.21
C ILE A 156 12.33 -4.81 3.09
N LEU A 157 12.86 -4.71 1.86
CA LEU A 157 12.09 -4.23 0.71
C LEU A 157 10.89 -5.13 0.39
N ILE A 158 11.08 -6.45 0.39
CA ILE A 158 9.99 -7.43 0.18
C ILE A 158 8.94 -7.29 1.27
N ARG A 159 9.35 -7.18 2.54
CA ARG A 159 8.42 -6.98 3.66
C ARG A 159 7.62 -5.69 3.48
N MET A 160 8.28 -4.57 3.19
CA MET A 160 7.63 -3.28 2.98
C MET A 160 6.62 -3.34 1.83
N LYS A 161 6.98 -4.03 0.73
CA LYS A 161 6.07 -4.29 -0.39
C LYS A 161 4.85 -5.11 0.04
N ASN A 162 5.03 -6.21 0.76
CA ASN A 162 3.92 -7.04 1.25
C ASN A 162 2.99 -6.25 2.17
N ILE A 163 3.53 -5.47 3.11
CA ILE A 163 2.73 -4.59 3.98
C ILE A 163 1.93 -3.61 3.12
N LEU A 164 2.57 -2.96 2.14
CA LEU A 164 1.89 -2.01 1.26
C LEU A 164 0.74 -2.67 0.49
N THR A 165 0.96 -3.87 -0.05
CA THR A 165 -0.09 -4.65 -0.74
C THR A 165 -1.25 -4.97 0.20
N PHE A 166 -1.00 -5.46 1.41
CA PHE A 166 -2.05 -5.75 2.38
C PHE A 166 -2.83 -4.50 2.79
N LEU A 167 -2.14 -3.38 3.05
CA LEU A 167 -2.80 -2.11 3.37
C LEU A 167 -3.71 -1.64 2.24
N ASN A 168 -3.27 -1.75 0.99
CA ASN A 168 -4.09 -1.40 -0.16
C ASN A 168 -5.36 -2.26 -0.25
N GLU A 169 -5.27 -3.56 0.01
CA GLU A 169 -6.44 -4.43 0.00
C GLU A 169 -7.37 -4.18 1.20
N ILE A 170 -6.82 -3.79 2.36
CA ILE A 170 -7.61 -3.37 3.53
C ILE A 170 -8.34 -2.04 3.25
N ASP A 171 -7.71 -1.06 2.60
CA ASP A 171 -8.34 0.22 2.26
C ASP A 171 -9.55 0.01 1.33
N LYS A 172 -9.38 -0.81 0.28
CA LYS A 172 -10.48 -1.21 -0.61
C LYS A 172 -11.63 -1.87 0.16
N LEU A 173 -11.31 -2.84 1.03
CA LEU A 173 -12.30 -3.51 1.86
C LEU A 173 -13.09 -2.56 2.77
N LEU A 174 -12.41 -1.56 3.34
CA LEU A 174 -13.05 -0.54 4.17
C LEU A 174 -13.95 0.39 3.35
N ILE A 175 -13.56 0.72 2.12
CA ILE A 175 -14.38 1.51 1.19
C ILE A 175 -15.65 0.74 0.82
N ASP A 176 -15.53 -0.51 0.40
CA ASP A 176 -16.65 -1.36 -0.02
C ASP A 176 -17.59 -1.63 1.17
N GLY A 177 -17.01 -1.91 2.34
CA GLY A 177 -17.73 -2.12 3.59
C GLY A 177 -18.29 -0.86 4.24
N ARG A 178 -17.94 0.36 3.78
CA ARG A 178 -18.31 1.63 4.44
C ARG A 178 -19.82 1.77 4.63
N LYS A 179 -20.59 1.40 3.60
CA LYS A 179 -22.06 1.49 3.62
C LYS A 179 -22.72 0.28 4.29
N ALA A 180 -22.05 -0.87 4.31
CA ALA A 180 -22.63 -2.14 4.73
C ALA A 180 -22.31 -2.50 6.19
N LEU A 181 -21.06 -2.29 6.68
CA LEU A 181 -20.61 -2.79 8.00
C LEU A 181 -19.55 -1.91 8.71
N PRO A 182 -19.84 -0.66 9.08
CA PRO A 182 -18.83 0.26 9.60
C PRO A 182 -18.06 -0.21 10.85
N LYS A 183 -18.65 -1.05 11.72
CA LYS A 183 -18.05 -1.52 12.99
C LYS A 183 -17.48 -2.95 12.94
N ILE A 184 -18.13 -3.86 12.24
CA ILE A 184 -17.77 -5.29 12.21
C ILE A 184 -16.45 -5.51 11.47
N LEU A 185 -16.14 -4.70 10.46
CA LEU A 185 -14.92 -4.82 9.66
C LEU A 185 -13.77 -3.97 10.21
N ARG A 186 -14.04 -2.78 10.75
CA ARG A 186 -12.99 -1.84 11.16
C ARG A 186 -12.10 -2.37 12.28
N LEU A 187 -12.68 -2.93 13.34
CA LEU A 187 -11.89 -3.40 14.48
C LEU A 187 -10.98 -4.57 14.10
N PRO A 188 -11.46 -5.64 13.43
CA PRO A 188 -10.60 -6.74 13.02
C PRO A 188 -9.53 -6.33 12.00
N LEU A 189 -9.88 -5.50 10.99
CA LEU A 189 -8.91 -5.02 10.01
C LEU A 189 -7.84 -4.14 10.66
N HIS A 190 -8.20 -3.33 11.66
CA HIS A 190 -7.23 -2.57 12.44
C HIS A 190 -6.26 -3.47 13.22
N HIS A 191 -6.73 -4.60 13.78
CA HIS A 191 -5.86 -5.58 14.41
C HIS A 191 -4.86 -6.21 13.41
N ILE A 192 -5.28 -6.46 12.16
CA ILE A 192 -4.37 -6.91 11.09
C ILE A 192 -3.32 -5.82 10.81
N ILE A 193 -3.71 -4.55 10.67
CA ILE A 193 -2.76 -3.45 10.47
C ILE A 193 -1.74 -3.43 11.61
N LYS A 194 -2.20 -3.50 12.87
CA LYS A 194 -1.33 -3.53 14.04
C LYS A 194 -0.38 -4.73 14.00
N TYR A 195 -0.86 -5.91 13.60
CA TYR A 195 -0.05 -7.11 13.45
C TYR A 195 1.04 -6.96 12.38
N LEU A 196 0.73 -6.37 11.22
CA LEU A 196 1.68 -6.15 10.12
C LEU A 196 2.92 -5.34 10.59
N PHE A 197 2.68 -4.31 11.40
CA PHE A 197 3.73 -3.42 11.91
C PHE A 197 4.41 -3.91 13.19
N ALA A 198 3.75 -4.72 14.01
CA ALA A 198 4.30 -5.25 15.27
C ALA A 198 5.43 -6.29 15.06
N GLN A 199 5.56 -6.87 13.87
CA GLN A 199 6.62 -7.85 13.58
C GLN A 199 8.01 -7.20 13.58
N PRO A 200 9.05 -7.91 14.07
CA PRO A 200 10.41 -7.39 14.13
C PRO A 200 10.93 -6.96 12.75
N GLN A 201 11.56 -5.78 12.70
CA GLN A 201 11.84 -5.07 11.45
C GLN A 201 12.78 -5.80 10.46
N ASN A 202 13.53 -6.79 10.95
CA ASN A 202 14.56 -7.50 10.21
C ASN A 202 14.14 -8.91 9.76
N ARG A 203 12.87 -9.30 9.90
CA ARG A 203 12.37 -10.61 9.44
C ARG A 203 11.23 -10.45 8.45
N ASN A 204 11.29 -11.22 7.36
CA ASN A 204 10.18 -11.36 6.43
C ASN A 204 9.03 -12.11 7.10
N PHE A 205 7.81 -11.89 6.62
CA PHE A 205 6.70 -12.76 6.98
C PHE A 205 7.00 -14.18 6.51
N ALA A 206 6.78 -15.16 7.38
CA ALA A 206 6.77 -16.55 6.97
C ALA A 206 5.62 -16.78 5.96
N GLU A 207 5.81 -17.73 5.05
CA GLU A 207 4.80 -18.06 4.04
C GLU A 207 3.43 -18.38 4.66
N GLN A 208 3.44 -19.06 5.81
CA GLN A 208 2.21 -19.35 6.57
C GLN A 208 1.51 -18.08 7.06
N GLN A 209 2.26 -17.08 7.53
CA GLN A 209 1.67 -15.80 7.99
C GLN A 209 1.03 -15.05 6.82
N ILE A 210 1.66 -15.06 5.64
CA ILE A 210 1.11 -14.47 4.42
C ILE A 210 -0.22 -15.14 4.07
N LYS A 211 -0.24 -16.49 4.01
CA LYS A 211 -1.44 -17.27 3.71
C LYS A 211 -2.58 -17.02 4.71
N ASP A 212 -2.25 -16.89 6.00
CA ASP A 212 -3.25 -16.65 7.03
C ASP A 212 -3.86 -15.25 6.92
N ILE A 213 -3.05 -14.22 6.65
CA ILE A 213 -3.55 -12.86 6.40
C ILE A 213 -4.43 -12.84 5.14
N GLU A 214 -3.98 -13.46 4.05
CA GLU A 214 -4.75 -13.54 2.80
C GLU A 214 -6.08 -14.25 2.99
N ALA A 215 -6.09 -15.39 3.69
CA ALA A 215 -7.32 -16.12 4.00
C ALA A 215 -8.30 -15.27 4.81
N GLU A 216 -7.80 -14.47 5.75
CA GLU A 216 -8.61 -13.60 6.58
C GLU A 216 -9.17 -12.39 5.78
N LEU A 217 -8.37 -11.81 4.88
CA LEU A 217 -8.85 -10.78 3.95
C LEU A 217 -9.92 -11.32 2.98
N ILE A 218 -9.76 -12.55 2.50
CA ILE A 218 -10.78 -13.25 1.69
C ILE A 218 -12.06 -13.43 2.50
N ARG A 219 -11.97 -13.86 3.75
CA ARG A 219 -13.12 -13.98 4.65
C ARG A 219 -13.84 -12.63 4.81
N PHE A 220 -13.12 -11.53 5.02
CA PHE A 220 -13.73 -10.20 5.11
C PHE A 220 -14.42 -9.76 3.82
N ARG A 221 -13.86 -10.07 2.64
CA ARG A 221 -14.57 -9.83 1.36
C ARG A 221 -15.89 -10.57 1.31
N ARG A 222 -15.90 -11.82 1.76
CA ARG A 222 -17.11 -12.66 1.81
C ARG A 222 -18.14 -12.12 2.80
N VAL A 223 -17.70 -11.56 3.94
CA VAL A 223 -18.58 -10.85 4.88
C VAL A 223 -19.24 -9.65 4.20
N VAL A 224 -18.45 -8.79 3.52
CA VAL A 224 -19.00 -7.63 2.78
C VAL A 224 -20.02 -8.08 1.76
N TYR A 225 -19.72 -9.14 1.01
CA TYR A 225 -20.61 -9.66 -0.01
C TYR A 225 -21.91 -10.24 0.56
N TYR A 226 -21.80 -11.12 1.56
CA TYR A 226 -22.95 -11.73 2.23
C TYR A 226 -23.94 -10.68 2.74
N GLU A 227 -23.44 -9.59 3.31
CA GLU A 227 -24.27 -8.53 3.85
C GLU A 227 -24.92 -7.66 2.77
N ALA A 228 -24.22 -7.43 1.65
CA ALA A 228 -24.81 -6.79 0.47
C ALA A 228 -25.94 -7.66 -0.11
N LEU A 229 -25.72 -8.97 -0.18
CA LEU A 229 -26.74 -9.93 -0.64
C LEU A 229 -27.93 -9.98 0.31
N LEU A 230 -27.71 -10.08 1.63
CA LEU A 230 -28.77 -10.03 2.63
C LEU A 230 -29.63 -8.78 2.48
N LYS A 231 -29.00 -7.61 2.29
CA LYS A 231 -29.71 -6.35 2.07
C LYS A 231 -30.57 -6.43 0.81
N PHE A 232 -30.02 -6.90 -0.30
CA PHE A 232 -30.75 -7.08 -1.55
C PHE A 232 -31.96 -8.02 -1.39
N ILE A 233 -31.76 -9.15 -0.71
CA ILE A 233 -32.83 -10.11 -0.44
C ILE A 233 -33.91 -9.46 0.42
N ASN A 234 -33.56 -8.79 1.52
CA ASN A 234 -34.53 -8.15 2.39
C ASN A 234 -35.33 -7.02 1.70
N GLU A 235 -34.71 -6.29 0.78
CA GLU A 235 -35.37 -5.21 0.03
C GLU A 235 -36.33 -5.74 -1.06
N ASN A 236 -36.05 -6.92 -1.62
CA ASN A 236 -36.84 -7.49 -2.72
C ASN A 236 -37.79 -8.62 -2.31
N SER A 237 -37.63 -9.18 -1.10
CA SER A 237 -38.48 -10.26 -0.58
C SER A 237 -39.77 -9.68 0.00
N LYS A 238 -40.87 -9.78 -0.75
CA LYS A 238 -42.22 -9.41 -0.27
C LYS A 238 -42.86 -10.46 0.66
N CYS A 239 -42.29 -11.66 0.75
CA CYS A 239 -42.81 -12.78 1.51
C CYS A 239 -41.74 -13.33 2.47
N ALA A 240 -42.18 -14.08 3.49
CA ALA A 240 -41.28 -14.79 4.39
C ALA A 240 -40.38 -15.76 3.62
N LEU A 241 -39.09 -15.79 3.98
CA LEU A 241 -38.07 -16.66 3.37
C LEU A 241 -38.47 -18.13 3.51
N LYS A 242 -38.20 -18.93 2.47
CA LYS A 242 -38.41 -20.37 2.54
C LYS A 242 -37.42 -21.01 3.53
N PRO A 243 -37.75 -22.16 4.15
CA PRO A 243 -36.85 -22.84 5.08
C PRO A 243 -35.45 -23.11 4.50
N ASP A 244 -35.35 -23.49 3.22
CA ASP A 244 -34.07 -23.78 2.56
C ASP A 244 -33.21 -22.52 2.32
N GLU A 245 -33.87 -21.39 2.04
CA GLU A 245 -33.22 -20.07 1.91
C GLU A 245 -32.67 -19.63 3.27
N GLN A 246 -33.49 -19.77 4.32
CA GLN A 246 -33.10 -19.44 5.68
C GLN A 246 -31.92 -20.30 6.17
N ASN A 247 -31.96 -21.61 5.91
CA ASN A 247 -30.85 -22.52 6.23
C ASN A 247 -29.55 -22.14 5.52
N SER A 248 -29.63 -21.72 4.26
CA SER A 248 -28.47 -21.28 3.47
C SER A 248 -27.89 -19.98 4.03
N LEU A 249 -28.74 -19.02 4.40
CA LEU A 249 -28.33 -17.76 5.04
C LEU A 249 -27.72 -17.99 6.42
N ASP A 250 -28.29 -18.87 7.24
CA ASP A 250 -27.75 -19.19 8.56
C ASP A 250 -26.39 -19.90 8.46
N SER A 251 -26.21 -20.77 7.46
CA SER A 251 -24.93 -21.42 7.18
C SER A 251 -23.86 -20.40 6.73
N LEU A 252 -24.22 -19.46 5.86
CA LEU A 252 -23.33 -18.37 5.44
C LEU A 252 -22.97 -17.45 6.63
N LYS A 253 -23.93 -17.15 7.49
CA LYS A 253 -23.72 -16.38 8.72
C LYS A 253 -22.75 -17.07 9.68
N HIS A 254 -22.83 -18.39 9.78
CA HIS A 254 -21.91 -19.17 10.58
C HIS A 254 -20.49 -19.14 9.99
N LEU A 255 -20.34 -19.35 8.68
CA LEU A 255 -19.05 -19.30 7.99
C LEU A 255 -18.37 -17.93 8.09
N THR A 256 -19.15 -16.85 7.97
CA THR A 256 -18.64 -15.47 8.06
C THR A 256 -18.23 -15.08 9.48
N LYS A 257 -18.82 -15.69 10.52
CA LYS A 257 -18.51 -15.45 11.94
C LYS A 257 -17.57 -16.47 12.56
N LYS A 258 -17.15 -17.49 11.82
CA LYS A 258 -16.26 -18.55 12.29
C LYS A 258 -15.01 -17.95 12.92
N THR A 259 -14.70 -18.38 14.14
CA THR A 259 -13.45 -18.07 14.82
C THR A 259 -12.40 -19.13 14.44
N GLY A 260 -11.24 -18.68 13.95
CA GLY A 260 -10.16 -19.56 13.48
C GLY A 260 -9.89 -19.44 11.99
N ARG A 261 -9.04 -20.32 11.45
CA ARG A 261 -8.57 -20.25 10.05
C ARG A 261 -9.73 -20.51 9.07
N PHE A 262 -9.86 -19.63 8.09
CA PHE A 262 -10.76 -19.81 6.95
C PHE A 262 -10.11 -20.73 5.93
N THR A 263 -10.60 -21.97 5.85
CA THR A 263 -10.02 -23.04 5.03
C THR A 263 -10.53 -23.02 3.60
N ASP A 264 -9.90 -23.78 2.70
CA ASP A 264 -10.37 -23.90 1.32
C ASP A 264 -11.73 -24.59 1.23
N ILE A 265 -12.01 -25.54 2.13
CA ILE A 265 -13.34 -26.16 2.28
C ILE A 265 -14.38 -25.10 2.67
N ASP A 266 -14.04 -24.17 3.57
CA ASP A 266 -14.95 -23.07 3.94
C ASP A 266 -15.22 -22.13 2.76
N LYS A 267 -14.23 -21.91 1.87
CA LYS A 267 -14.40 -21.13 0.64
C LYS A 267 -15.37 -21.83 -0.31
N GLU A 268 -15.14 -23.11 -0.60
CA GLU A 268 -15.98 -23.92 -1.50
C GLU A 268 -17.43 -23.99 -0.98
N ASN A 269 -17.60 -24.21 0.32
CA ASN A 269 -18.90 -24.20 0.97
C ASN A 269 -19.60 -22.85 0.82
N PHE A 270 -18.90 -21.74 1.10
CA PHE A 270 -19.44 -20.40 0.91
C PHE A 270 -19.90 -20.16 -0.54
N ASP A 271 -19.05 -20.49 -1.50
CA ASP A 271 -19.28 -20.24 -2.93
C ASP A 271 -20.46 -21.08 -3.45
N SER A 272 -20.60 -22.32 -2.99
CA SER A 272 -21.74 -23.17 -3.32
C SER A 272 -23.09 -22.65 -2.79
N LEU A 273 -23.10 -22.13 -1.55
CA LEU A 273 -24.29 -21.58 -0.90
C LEU A 273 -24.74 -20.29 -1.58
N ILE A 274 -23.77 -19.42 -1.91
CA ILE A 274 -24.02 -18.19 -2.67
C ILE A 274 -24.62 -18.52 -4.04
N LYS A 275 -24.02 -19.44 -4.80
CA LYS A 275 -24.52 -19.83 -6.12
C LYS A 275 -25.96 -20.35 -6.06
N THR A 276 -26.29 -21.07 -4.99
CA THR A 276 -27.66 -21.55 -4.75
C THR A 276 -28.62 -20.37 -4.56
N LEU A 277 -28.26 -19.39 -3.74
CA LEU A 277 -29.08 -18.18 -3.55
C LEU A 277 -29.19 -17.33 -4.81
N GLU A 278 -28.10 -17.14 -5.56
CA GLU A 278 -28.10 -16.38 -6.81
C GLU A 278 -29.08 -16.95 -7.84
N ASN A 279 -29.10 -18.27 -7.98
CA ASN A 279 -30.04 -18.98 -8.85
C ASN A 279 -31.50 -18.79 -8.39
N LEU A 280 -31.75 -18.84 -7.07
CA LEU A 280 -33.11 -18.72 -6.52
C LEU A 280 -33.73 -17.33 -6.75
N TYR A 281 -32.92 -16.28 -6.66
CA TYR A 281 -33.39 -14.90 -6.86
C TYR A 281 -33.33 -14.43 -8.32
N ASN A 282 -33.05 -15.33 -9.28
CA ASN A 282 -32.85 -14.99 -10.70
C ASN A 282 -31.94 -13.77 -10.89
N LEU A 283 -30.89 -13.68 -10.06
CA LEU A 283 -29.89 -12.66 -10.24
C LEU A 283 -29.22 -12.92 -11.60
N PRO A 284 -29.18 -11.93 -12.53
CA PRO A 284 -28.66 -12.17 -13.86
C PRO A 284 -27.23 -12.71 -13.74
N GLY A 285 -27.10 -13.97 -14.15
CA GLY A 285 -25.89 -14.76 -14.00
C GLY A 285 -24.74 -14.10 -14.74
N LEU A 286 -23.89 -13.42 -13.98
CA LEU A 286 -22.54 -13.06 -14.42
C LEU A 286 -21.49 -13.94 -13.74
N GLY A 287 -21.85 -14.72 -12.71
CA GLY A 287 -20.89 -15.48 -11.92
C GLY A 287 -19.74 -14.62 -11.37
N ILE A 288 -19.92 -13.30 -11.36
CA ILE A 288 -19.03 -12.31 -10.79
C ILE A 288 -19.90 -11.28 -10.07
N THR A 289 -19.53 -11.02 -8.83
CA THR A 289 -20.13 -9.98 -7.98
C THR A 289 -19.88 -8.60 -8.57
N GLU A 290 -20.66 -7.59 -8.18
CA GLU A 290 -20.41 -6.18 -8.56
C GLU A 290 -18.96 -5.75 -8.21
N ASN A 291 -18.40 -6.28 -7.13
CA ASN A 291 -17.02 -6.01 -6.71
C ASN A 291 -16.00 -6.72 -7.60
N GLU A 292 -16.27 -7.94 -8.07
CA GLU A 292 -15.44 -8.63 -9.07
C GLU A 292 -15.55 -7.96 -10.43
N ARG A 293 -16.74 -7.50 -10.82
CA ARG A 293 -16.95 -6.68 -12.01
C ARG A 293 -16.09 -5.41 -11.94
N VAL A 294 -16.17 -4.67 -10.84
CA VAL A 294 -15.35 -3.46 -10.61
C VAL A 294 -13.85 -3.79 -10.58
N ALA A 295 -13.45 -4.91 -9.96
CA ALA A 295 -12.06 -5.34 -9.89
C ALA A 295 -11.51 -5.78 -11.26
N ILE A 296 -12.29 -6.47 -12.09
CA ILE A 296 -11.93 -6.90 -13.44
C ILE A 296 -11.77 -5.67 -14.35
N VAL A 297 -12.71 -4.73 -14.29
CA VAL A 297 -12.64 -3.47 -15.05
C VAL A 297 -11.44 -2.64 -14.62
N ALA A 298 -11.17 -2.54 -13.31
CA ALA A 298 -10.01 -1.82 -12.80
C ALA A 298 -8.67 -2.50 -13.12
N ALA A 299 -8.62 -3.84 -13.14
CA ALA A 299 -7.43 -4.61 -13.46
C ALA A 299 -7.05 -4.51 -14.95
N LEU A 300 -8.04 -4.45 -15.84
CA LEU A 300 -7.81 -4.30 -17.28
C LEU A 300 -7.47 -2.85 -17.69
N ASN A 301 -7.84 -1.86 -16.87
CA ASN A 301 -7.54 -0.43 -17.06
C ASN A 301 -7.86 0.09 -18.48
N LEU A 302 -8.95 -0.41 -19.07
CA LEU A 302 -9.44 0.00 -20.38
C LEU A 302 -10.40 1.19 -20.24
N LYS A 303 -10.54 1.97 -21.31
CA LYS A 303 -11.60 2.98 -21.38
C LYS A 303 -12.97 2.28 -21.45
N LYS A 304 -14.04 3.02 -21.18
CA LYS A 304 -15.42 2.53 -21.31
C LYS A 304 -15.76 2.20 -22.76
N GLY A 305 -16.59 1.18 -22.99
CA GLY A 305 -17.09 0.76 -24.30
C GLY A 305 -16.34 -0.42 -24.93
N HIS A 306 -15.56 -1.17 -24.15
CA HIS A 306 -14.69 -2.25 -24.65
C HIS A 306 -15.28 -3.67 -24.48
N TRP A 307 -16.48 -3.77 -23.89
CA TRP A 307 -17.12 -5.04 -23.54
C TRP A 307 -18.25 -5.40 -24.50
N TYR A 308 -18.34 -6.69 -24.82
CA TYR A 308 -19.28 -7.26 -25.77
C TYR A 308 -19.81 -8.60 -25.25
N VAL A 309 -20.91 -9.10 -25.82
CA VAL A 309 -21.38 -10.47 -25.58
C VAL A 309 -21.59 -11.21 -26.90
N CYS A 310 -21.30 -12.51 -26.86
CA CYS A 310 -21.55 -13.42 -27.97
C CYS A 310 -23.08 -13.67 -28.17
N PRO A 311 -23.49 -14.38 -29.24
CA PRO A 311 -24.90 -14.67 -29.51
C PRO A 311 -25.62 -15.42 -28.36
N LYS A 312 -24.87 -16.20 -27.57
CA LYS A 312 -25.40 -16.93 -26.41
C LYS A 312 -25.28 -16.18 -25.08
N GLY A 313 -24.79 -14.94 -25.08
CA GLY A 313 -24.77 -14.08 -23.90
C GLY A 313 -23.47 -14.06 -23.08
N HIS A 314 -22.45 -14.85 -23.43
CA HIS A 314 -21.15 -14.84 -22.73
C HIS A 314 -20.37 -13.53 -23.00
N PRO A 315 -19.92 -12.82 -21.95
CA PRO A 315 -19.13 -11.59 -22.08
C PRO A 315 -17.71 -11.85 -22.61
N TYR A 316 -17.22 -10.92 -23.42
CA TYR A 316 -15.82 -10.85 -23.83
C TYR A 316 -15.39 -9.39 -24.01
N VAL A 317 -14.08 -9.16 -24.06
CA VAL A 317 -13.49 -7.82 -24.14
C VAL A 317 -12.63 -7.69 -25.38
N ILE A 318 -12.67 -6.53 -26.03
CA ILE A 318 -11.75 -6.15 -27.10
C ILE A 318 -10.81 -5.08 -26.55
N THR A 319 -9.51 -5.39 -26.47
CA THR A 319 -8.56 -4.60 -25.68
C THR A 319 -8.06 -3.35 -26.41
N GLU A 320 -7.25 -3.51 -27.47
CA GLU A 320 -6.42 -2.46 -28.09
C GLU A 320 -7.15 -1.12 -28.31
N CYS A 321 -8.02 -1.06 -29.32
CA CYS A 321 -8.79 0.12 -29.68
C CYS A 321 -10.28 0.02 -29.32
N GLY A 322 -10.68 -1.11 -28.71
CA GLY A 322 -12.08 -1.41 -28.36
C GLY A 322 -12.99 -1.74 -29.55
N GLY A 323 -12.51 -1.63 -30.79
CA GLY A 323 -13.27 -1.97 -32.01
C GLY A 323 -12.89 -3.34 -32.59
N ALA A 324 -13.88 -4.03 -33.16
CA ALA A 324 -13.71 -5.39 -33.67
C ALA A 324 -12.91 -5.44 -34.98
N ASN A 325 -11.64 -5.88 -34.91
CA ASN A 325 -10.76 -6.01 -36.07
C ASN A 325 -10.25 -7.44 -36.33
N GLN A 326 -10.64 -8.38 -35.47
CA GLN A 326 -10.37 -9.80 -35.62
C GLN A 326 -11.60 -10.61 -35.21
N GLU A 327 -11.84 -11.73 -35.91
CA GLU A 327 -12.81 -12.75 -35.50
C GLU A 327 -12.12 -13.85 -34.69
N SER A 328 -12.83 -14.38 -33.70
CA SER A 328 -12.41 -15.52 -32.88
C SER A 328 -13.61 -16.39 -32.49
N LEU A 329 -13.37 -17.43 -31.69
CA LEU A 329 -14.42 -18.28 -31.12
C LEU A 329 -14.60 -17.97 -29.63
N CYS A 330 -15.85 -17.91 -29.19
CA CYS A 330 -16.19 -17.79 -27.78
C CYS A 330 -15.57 -18.97 -27.00
N PRO A 331 -14.79 -18.72 -25.93
CA PRO A 331 -14.17 -19.79 -25.14
C PRO A 331 -15.18 -20.75 -24.51
N GLU A 332 -16.40 -20.27 -24.24
CA GLU A 332 -17.44 -21.02 -23.54
C GLU A 332 -18.35 -21.79 -24.50
N CYS A 333 -18.88 -21.12 -25.53
CA CYS A 333 -19.87 -21.72 -26.42
C CYS A 333 -19.41 -21.95 -27.86
N ARG A 334 -18.18 -21.54 -28.21
CA ARG A 334 -17.55 -21.67 -29.53
C ARG A 334 -18.28 -20.98 -30.68
N GLU A 335 -19.24 -20.11 -30.39
CA GLU A 335 -19.84 -19.22 -31.40
C GLU A 335 -18.82 -18.17 -31.87
N LYS A 336 -19.00 -17.65 -33.09
CA LYS A 336 -18.13 -16.58 -33.61
C LYS A 336 -18.30 -15.28 -32.83
N ILE A 337 -17.18 -14.69 -32.43
CA ILE A 337 -17.08 -13.41 -31.71
C ILE A 337 -16.11 -12.46 -32.42
N GLY A 338 -16.22 -11.16 -32.14
CA GLY A 338 -15.39 -10.13 -32.78
C GLY A 338 -15.98 -9.61 -34.09
N GLY A 339 -15.13 -9.41 -35.11
CA GLY A 339 -15.49 -8.74 -36.37
C GLY A 339 -14.28 -8.21 -37.13
N GLN A 340 -14.48 -7.40 -38.16
CA GLN A 340 -13.39 -6.89 -39.01
C GLN A 340 -13.60 -5.41 -39.33
N LYS A 341 -12.51 -4.68 -39.58
CA LYS A 341 -12.55 -3.24 -39.94
C LYS A 341 -13.30 -2.38 -38.91
N HIS A 342 -13.16 -2.74 -37.63
CA HIS A 342 -13.88 -2.14 -36.50
C HIS A 342 -15.41 -2.31 -36.54
N GLN A 343 -15.94 -3.14 -37.44
CA GLN A 343 -17.33 -3.56 -37.43
C GLN A 343 -17.49 -4.87 -36.69
N LEU A 344 -18.28 -4.84 -35.63
CA LEU A 344 -18.69 -6.02 -34.87
C LEU A 344 -19.57 -6.92 -35.76
N LEU A 345 -19.41 -8.24 -35.61
CA LEU A 345 -20.35 -9.20 -36.20
C LEU A 345 -21.79 -8.88 -35.76
N SER A 346 -22.74 -8.92 -36.68
CA SER A 346 -24.16 -8.59 -36.40
C SER A 346 -24.82 -9.48 -35.36
N THR A 347 -24.26 -10.66 -35.11
CA THR A 347 -24.72 -11.62 -34.11
C THR A 347 -24.20 -11.33 -32.70
N ASN A 348 -23.23 -10.43 -32.58
CA ASN A 348 -22.64 -9.98 -31.32
C ASN A 348 -23.23 -8.61 -30.95
N ARG A 349 -23.18 -8.26 -29.66
CA ARG A 349 -23.71 -6.97 -29.18
C ARG A 349 -22.80 -6.35 -28.13
N HIS A 350 -22.85 -5.02 -28.03
CA HIS A 350 -22.19 -4.26 -26.97
C HIS A 350 -22.73 -4.65 -25.58
N PHE A 351 -21.88 -4.63 -24.57
CA PHE A 351 -22.20 -5.04 -23.20
C PHE A 351 -21.86 -3.95 -22.19
N ASP A 352 -22.83 -3.08 -21.97
CA ASP A 352 -22.78 -1.90 -21.10
C ASP A 352 -22.71 -2.23 -19.61
N LEU A 353 -23.23 -3.39 -19.18
CA LEU A 353 -23.24 -3.78 -17.77
C LEU A 353 -21.84 -3.87 -17.16
N MET A 354 -20.79 -4.17 -17.94
CA MET A 354 -19.44 -4.35 -17.41
C MET A 354 -18.75 -3.05 -17.03
N ASP A 355 -18.99 -1.93 -17.70
CA ASP A 355 -18.25 -0.68 -17.48
C ASP A 355 -19.15 0.57 -17.45
N ASN A 356 -20.47 0.36 -17.49
CA ASN A 356 -21.48 1.41 -17.57
C ASN A 356 -21.21 2.38 -18.73
N SER A 357 -20.89 1.84 -19.90
CA SER A 357 -20.71 2.58 -21.15
C SER A 357 -22.04 2.73 -21.87
N GLN A 358 -22.32 3.92 -22.41
CA GLN A 358 -23.54 4.15 -23.19
C GLN A 358 -23.43 3.61 -24.63
N TYR A 359 -22.21 3.56 -25.17
CA TYR A 359 -21.93 3.14 -26.53
C TYR A 359 -20.59 2.40 -26.58
N ALA A 360 -20.42 1.54 -27.59
CA ALA A 360 -19.14 0.91 -27.90
C ALA A 360 -18.06 1.97 -28.21
N ALA A 361 -16.80 1.66 -27.87
CA ALA A 361 -15.66 2.55 -28.07
C ALA A 361 -15.48 2.99 -29.54
N TRP A 362 -15.96 2.16 -30.47
CA TRP A 362 -16.03 2.43 -31.90
C TRP A 362 -17.50 2.44 -32.36
N SER A 363 -18.16 3.59 -32.20
CA SER A 363 -19.51 3.84 -32.69
C SER A 363 -19.61 5.26 -33.25
N ASP A 364 -20.55 5.50 -34.17
CA ASP A 364 -20.79 6.83 -34.73
C ASP A 364 -21.12 7.85 -33.61
N GLN A 365 -21.79 7.41 -32.55
CA GLN A 365 -22.08 8.20 -31.35
C GLN A 365 -20.83 8.48 -30.47
N ALA A 366 -19.87 7.56 -30.38
CA ALA A 366 -18.60 7.81 -29.68
C ALA A 366 -17.72 8.84 -30.42
N ASN A 367 -17.79 8.88 -31.75
CA ASN A 367 -17.06 9.84 -32.59
C ASN A 367 -17.63 11.27 -32.51
N LEU A 368 -18.91 11.45 -32.15
CA LEU A 368 -19.53 12.77 -31.98
C LEU A 368 -19.10 13.48 -30.68
N ASN A 369 -18.69 12.74 -29.65
CA ASN A 369 -18.24 13.30 -28.36
C ASN A 369 -16.78 13.80 -28.37
N PHE A 370 -16.06 13.67 -29.48
CA PHE A 370 -14.71 14.21 -29.67
C PHE A 370 -14.65 15.56 -30.38
N ILE A 371 -15.81 16.18 -30.69
CA ILE A 371 -15.82 17.58 -31.15
C ILE A 371 -15.61 18.45 -29.91
N PRO A 372 -14.48 19.19 -29.77
CA PRO A 372 -14.32 20.12 -28.67
C PRO A 372 -15.43 21.17 -28.79
N GLN A 373 -16.27 21.30 -27.76
CA GLN A 373 -17.16 22.46 -27.64
C GLN A 373 -16.31 23.68 -27.30
N ASN A 374 -15.66 24.24 -28.33
CA ASN A 374 -15.19 25.62 -28.35
C ASN A 374 -16.15 26.41 -29.23
N ILE A 375 -17.10 27.11 -28.61
CA ILE A 375 -17.54 28.45 -29.02
C ILE A 375 -17.71 29.27 -27.74
#